data_AF-H9ZV61-F1
#
_entry.id   AF-H9ZV61-F1
#
_cell.length_a   1.000
_cell.length_b   1.000
_cell.length_c   1.000
_cell.angle_alpha   90.00
_cell.angle_beta   90.00
_cell.angle_gamma   90.00
#
_symmetry.space_group_name_H-M   'P 1'
#
loop_
_entity.id
_entity.type
_entity.pdbx_description
1 polymer ?
#
loop_
_entity_poly.entity_id
_entity_poly.type
_entity_poly.pdbx_seq_one_letter_code
_entity_poly.pdbx_strand_id
1 'polypeptide(L)' 'MGEGPFYLVLRPQALDLWWPRVEALLPQFPKRYEVRWYPDGSRAVVAWDLEALKVWYKRVLRG' A
#
# COMPACT_ATOMS: atom_id res chain seq x y z
N MET A 1 3.74 -16.60 -12.15
CA MET A 1 3.57 -15.45 -11.25
C MET A 1 2.49 -14.57 -11.85
N GLY A 2 1.46 -14.18 -11.09
CA GLY A 2 0.37 -13.36 -11.64
C GLY A 2 0.88 -12.02 -12.12
N GLU A 3 0.47 -11.58 -13.30
CA GLU A 3 0.75 -10.24 -13.81
C GLU A 3 -0.13 -9.23 -13.07
N GLY A 4 0.50 -8.18 -12.53
CA GLY A 4 -0.17 -7.14 -11.75
C GLY A 4 -1.04 -6.21 -12.61
N PRO A 5 -1.69 -5.20 -12.01
CA PRO A 5 -1.35 -4.60 -10.70
C PRO A 5 -1.98 -5.28 -9.48
N PHE A 6 -1.26 -5.21 -8.35
CA PHE A 6 -1.68 -5.62 -7.01
C PHE A 6 -2.00 -4.40 -6.15
N TYR A 7 -3.01 -4.53 -5.28
CA TYR A 7 -3.56 -3.42 -4.51
C TYR A 7 -3.51 -3.72 -3.02
N LEU A 8 -2.89 -2.84 -2.24
CA LEU A 8 -3.11 -2.74 -0.80
C LEU A 8 -4.13 -1.63 -0.56
N VAL A 9 -5.38 -1.99 -0.28
CA VAL A 9 -6.49 -1.05 -0.08
C VAL A 9 -6.69 -0.78 1.42
N LEU A 10 -6.69 0.48 1.80
CA LEU A 10 -7.14 0.96 3.10
C LEU A 10 -8.53 1.55 2.94
N ARG A 11 -9.50 0.92 3.60
CA ARG A 11 -10.86 1.45 3.71
C ARG A 11 -10.88 2.72 4.56
N PRO A 12 -11.89 3.60 4.41
CA PRO A 12 -11.94 4.89 5.10
C PRO A 12 -11.78 4.75 6.62
N GLN A 13 -12.40 3.72 7.20
CA GLN A 13 -12.38 3.48 8.65
C GLN A 13 -11.00 3.12 9.19
N ALA A 14 -10.06 2.73 8.33
CA ALA A 14 -8.70 2.34 8.69
C ALA A 14 -7.66 3.42 8.32
N LEU A 15 -8.05 4.47 7.59
CA LEU A 15 -7.10 5.44 7.07
C LEU A 15 -6.42 6.24 8.18
N ASP A 16 -7.16 6.76 9.15
CA ASP A 16 -6.57 7.59 10.21
C ASP A 16 -5.55 6.80 11.04
N LEU A 17 -5.82 5.50 11.25
CA LEU A 17 -4.94 4.62 12.02
C LEU A 17 -3.70 4.18 11.23
N TRP A 18 -3.87 3.85 9.95
CA TRP A 18 -2.83 3.15 9.19
C TRP A 18 -2.15 4.00 8.11
N TRP A 19 -2.82 5.02 7.57
CA TRP A 19 -2.29 5.84 6.49
C TRP A 19 -1.00 6.58 6.87
N PRO A 20 -0.87 7.21 8.05
CA PRO A 20 0.38 7.89 8.42
C PRO A 20 1.60 6.96 8.37
N ARG A 21 1.41 5.71 8.79
CA ARG A 21 2.46 4.69 8.79
C ARG A 21 2.76 4.15 7.40
N VAL A 22 1.73 3.92 6.59
CA VAL A 22 1.86 3.56 5.18
C VAL A 22 2.66 4.63 4.45
N GLU A 23 2.25 5.89 4.58
CA GLU A 23 2.85 7.05 3.92
C GLU A 23 4.33 7.24 4.31
N ALA A 24 4.65 7.14 5.61
CA ALA A 24 6.03 7.23 6.10
C ALA A 24 6.95 6.13 5.52
N LEU A 25 6.40 4.96 5.18
CA LEU A 25 7.15 3.83 4.65
C LEU A 25 7.13 3.71 3.12
N LEU A 26 6.33 4.51 2.40
CA LEU A 26 6.29 4.53 0.94
C LEU A 26 7.66 4.82 0.29
N PRO A 27 8.51 5.74 0.81
CA PRO A 27 9.85 5.96 0.26
C PRO A 27 10.76 4.74 0.30
N GLN A 28 10.46 3.74 1.14
CA GLN A 28 11.22 2.50 1.27
C GLN A 28 10.70 1.38 0.36
N PHE A 29 9.65 1.63 -0.43
CA PHE A 29 9.10 0.64 -1.35
C PHE A 29 10.08 0.43 -2.53
N PRO A 30 10.62 -0.78 -2.74
CA PRO A 30 11.79 -0.98 -3.60
C PRO A 30 11.51 -0.95 -5.12
N LYS A 31 10.31 -0.53 -5.56
CA LYS A 31 9.83 -0.62 -6.95
C LYS A 31 8.84 0.50 -7.30
N ARG A 32 8.43 0.56 -8.57
CA ARG A 32 7.36 1.46 -9.02
C ARG A 32 6.06 1.15 -8.26
N TYR A 33 5.49 2.19 -7.66
CA TYR A 33 4.17 2.15 -7.04
C TYR A 33 3.36 3.37 -7.47
N GLU A 34 2.05 3.27 -7.33
CA GLU A 34 1.12 4.40 -7.43
C GLU A 34 0.27 4.45 -6.16
N VAL A 35 -0.15 5.65 -5.75
CA VAL A 35 -1.22 5.82 -4.78
C VAL A 35 -2.49 6.18 -5.55
N ARG A 36 -3.59 5.48 -5.27
CA ARG A 36 -4.91 5.78 -5.85
C ARG A 36 -5.90 6.16 -4.75
N TRP A 37 -6.73 7.14 -5.07
CA TRP A 37 -7.84 7.60 -4.23
C TRP A 37 -9.15 7.17 -4.86
N TYR A 38 -10.07 6.70 -4.03
CA TYR A 38 -11.38 6.26 -4.47
C TYR A 38 -12.47 7.19 -3.94
N PRO A 39 -13.62 7.31 -4.64
CA PRO A 39 -14.73 8.17 -4.23
C PRO A 39 -15.35 7.82 -2.88
N ASP A 40 -15.25 6.56 -2.45
CA ASP A 40 -15.70 6.09 -1.14
C ASP A 40 -14.79 6.56 0.01
N GLY A 41 -13.71 7.27 -0.31
CA GLY A 41 -12.69 7.73 0.63
C GLY A 41 -11.57 6.72 0.83
N SER A 42 -11.63 5.52 0.25
CA SER A 42 -10.55 4.54 0.34
C SER A 42 -9.28 5.04 -0.37
N ARG A 43 -8.12 4.55 0.08
CA ARG A 43 -6.84 4.75 -0.62
C ARG A 43 -6.21 3.41 -0.90
N ALA A 44 -5.50 3.28 -2.03
CA ALA A 44 -4.73 2.08 -2.32
C ALA A 44 -3.30 2.41 -2.73
N VAL A 45 -2.38 1.57 -2.28
CA VAL A 45 -1.05 1.44 -2.87
C VAL A 45 -1.14 0.39 -3.96
N VAL A 46 -0.79 0.77 -5.18
CA VAL A 46 -0.79 -0.08 -6.37
C VAL A 46 0.65 -0.45 -6.70
N ALA A 47 0.94 -1.74 -6.81
CA ALA A 47 2.27 -2.26 -7.10
C ALA A 47 2.22 -3.31 -8.21
N TRP A 48 3.32 -3.46 -8.94
CA TRP A 48 3.45 -4.45 -10.03
C TRP A 48 4.26 -5.68 -9.62
N ASP A 49 4.72 -5.72 -8.37
CA ASP A 49 5.49 -6.81 -7.79
C ASP A 49 4.83 -7.25 -6.47
N LEU A 50 4.20 -8.42 -6.50
CA LEU A 50 3.47 -8.97 -5.34
C LEU A 50 4.40 -9.30 -4.17
N GLU A 51 5.62 -9.76 -4.46
CA GLU A 51 6.57 -10.17 -3.44
C GLU A 51 7.12 -8.95 -2.70
N ALA A 52 7.51 -7.93 -3.46
CA ALA A 52 7.89 -6.63 -2.90
C ALA A 52 6.75 -6.03 -2.05
N LEU A 53 5.50 -6.09 -2.53
CA LEU A 53 4.33 -5.61 -1.79
C LEU A 53 4.14 -6.35 -0.47
N LYS A 54 4.26 -7.68 -0.46
CA LYS A 54 4.14 -8.50 0.76
C LYS A 54 5.24 -8.21 1.77
N VAL A 55 6.49 -8.12 1.33
CA VAL A 55 7.64 -7.85 2.21
C VAL A 55 7.53 -6.46 2.83
N TRP A 56 7.19 -5.46 2.02
CA TRP A 56 6.98 -4.10 2.50
C TRP A 56 5.78 -4.00 3.45
N TYR A 57 4.64 -4.64 3.12
CA TYR A 57 3.46 -4.65 3.99
C TYR A 57 3.76 -5.23 5.38
N LYS A 58 4.58 -6.28 5.47
CA LYS A 58 5.03 -6.82 6.77
C LYS A 58 5.82 -5.80 7.59
N ARG A 59 6.58 -4.90 6.96
CA ARG A 59 7.26 -3.79 7.66
C ARG A 59 6.26 -2.75 8.14
N VAL A 60 5.27 -2.41 7.31
CA VAL A 60 4.14 -1.56 7.69
C VAL A 60 3.38 -2.15 8.88
N LEU A 61 3.32 -3.47 9.06
CA LEU A 61 2.70 -4.08 10.24
C LEU A 61 3.59 -4.13 11.49
N ARG A 62 4.90 -3.92 11.38
CA ARG A 62 5.87 -4.03 12.50
C ARG A 62 6.29 -2.75 13.22
N GLY A 63 6.35 -1.61 12.54
CA GLY A 63 6.68 -0.31 13.17
C GLY A 63 5.55 0.30 13.99
#